data_AF-A0A6L7GP94-F1
#
_entry.id   AF-A0A6L7GP94-F1
#
_cell.length_a   1.000
_cell.length_b   1.000
_cell.length_c   1.000
_cell.angle_alpha   90.00
_cell.angle_beta   90.00
_cell.angle_gamma   90.00
#
_symmetry.space_group_name_H-M   'P 1'
#
loop_
_entity.id
_entity.type
_entity.pdbx_description
1 polymer ?
#
loop_
_entity_poly.entity_id
_entity_poly.type
_entity_poly.pdbx_seq_one_letter_code
_entity_poly.pdbx_strand_id
1 'polypeptide(L)' 'MRTDETSVDRTTSGTARPRVWLVAAVCGSAEPADRPAVRDDLMRMWRPGHDDLYRTVDGRRCATWAELRERFDLVEVAS' A
#
# COMPACT_ATOMS: atom_id res chain seq x y z
N MET A 1 39.33 -14.54 -5.49
CA MET A 1 38.37 -14.35 -4.38
C MET A 1 38.45 -12.88 -3.98
N ARG A 2 37.42 -12.03 -4.02
CA ARG A 2 35.97 -12.15 -4.18
C ARG A 2 35.50 -11.08 -5.17
N THR A 3 34.49 -11.37 -5.97
CA THR A 3 33.68 -10.38 -6.69
C THR A 3 32.73 -9.74 -5.68
N ASP A 4 32.80 -8.41 -5.53
CA ASP A 4 31.79 -7.64 -4.82
C ASP A 4 30.71 -7.28 -5.85
N GLU A 5 29.73 -8.17 -5.98
CA GLU A 5 28.61 -8.02 -6.89
C GLU A 5 27.59 -7.13 -6.18
N THR A 6 27.68 -5.82 -6.42
CA THR A 6 26.65 -4.87 -5.99
C THR A 6 25.37 -5.20 -6.75
N SER A 7 24.53 -6.04 -6.13
CA SER A 7 23.17 -6.30 -6.58
C SER A 7 22.36 -5.04 -6.37
N VAL A 8 22.38 -4.17 -7.37
CA VAL A 8 21.40 -3.11 -7.51
C VAL A 8 20.13 -3.82 -7.94
N ASP A 9 19.31 -4.19 -6.96
CA ASP A 9 17.99 -4.77 -7.19
C ASP A 9 17.13 -3.72 -7.90
N ARG A 10 17.23 -3.71 -9.23
CA ARG A 10 16.40 -2.92 -10.12
C ARG A 10 15.05 -3.60 -10.18
N THR A 11 14.23 -3.38 -9.16
CA THR A 11 12.81 -3.66 -9.29
C THR A 11 12.23 -2.55 -10.15
N THR A 12 12.22 -2.82 -11.46
CA THR A 12 11.42 -2.15 -12.48
C THR A 12 9.97 -2.07 -12.02
N SER A 13 9.59 -1.00 -11.34
CA SER A 13 8.19 -0.58 -11.31
C SER A 13 7.97 0.26 -12.55
N GLY A 14 7.63 -0.40 -13.65
CA GLY A 14 7.10 0.28 -14.83
C GLY A 14 5.95 1.17 -14.40
N THR A 15 5.78 2.31 -15.07
CA THR A 15 4.79 3.36 -14.78
C THR A 15 3.35 2.86 -14.90
N ALA A 16 2.96 1.92 -14.03
CA ALA A 16 1.62 1.42 -13.90
C ALA A 16 0.75 2.57 -13.38
N ARG A 17 -0.44 2.70 -13.97
CA ARG A 17 -1.41 3.68 -13.49
C ARG A 17 -1.77 3.33 -12.04
N PRO A 18 -1.87 4.31 -11.13
CA PRO A 18 -2.21 4.04 -9.74
C PRO A 18 -3.58 3.34 -9.68
N ARG A 19 -3.65 2.26 -8.89
CA ARG A 19 -4.91 1.58 -8.57
C ARG A 19 -5.76 2.44 -7.63
N VAL A 20 -7.08 2.32 -7.76
CA VAL A 20 -8.06 3.03 -6.93
C VAL A 20 -9.04 2.01 -6.36
N TRP A 21 -9.33 2.13 -5.08
CA TRP A 21 -10.31 1.31 -4.37
C TRP A 21 -11.33 2.22 -3.69
N LEU A 22 -12.55 2.27 -4.23
CA LEU A 22 -13.63 3.12 -3.70
C LEU A 22 -14.35 2.42 -2.55
N VAL A 23 -14.66 3.13 -1.47
CA VAL A 23 -15.48 2.63 -0.36
C VAL A 23 -16.77 2.08 -0.94
N ALA A 24 -16.97 0.77 -0.80
CA ALA A 24 -18.11 0.09 -1.38
C ALA A 24 -18.61 -0.89 -0.33
N ALA A 25 -19.83 -0.66 0.17
CA ALA A 25 -20.51 -1.61 1.04
C ALA A 25 -20.76 -2.99 0.38
N VAL A 26 -20.44 -3.16 -0.92
CA VAL A 26 -20.92 -4.29 -1.74
C VAL A 26 -19.82 -4.99 -2.57
N CYS A 27 -18.63 -4.40 -2.79
CA CYS A 27 -17.59 -5.06 -3.60
C CYS A 27 -16.37 -5.45 -2.77
N GLY A 28 -16.33 -6.73 -2.39
CA GLY A 28 -15.18 -7.43 -1.81
C GLY A 28 -14.01 -7.52 -2.78
N SER A 29 -13.33 -6.40 -3.01
CA SER A 29 -12.01 -6.41 -3.63
C SER A 29 -11.03 -6.99 -2.61
N ALA A 30 -10.42 -8.12 -2.95
CA ALA A 30 -9.40 -8.78 -2.12
C ALA A 30 -8.23 -7.83 -1.85
N GLU A 31 -7.52 -8.05 -0.73
CA GLU A 31 -6.28 -7.34 -0.44
C GLU A 31 -5.27 -7.55 -1.58
N PRO A 32 -4.67 -6.47 -2.12
CA PRO A 32 -3.58 -6.60 -3.08
C PRO A 32 -2.43 -7.39 -2.46
N ALA A 33 -1.97 -8.45 -3.14
CA ALA A 33 -0.91 -9.33 -2.65
C ALA A 33 0.43 -8.61 -2.42
N ASP A 34 0.66 -7.53 -3.18
CA ASP A 34 1.84 -6.68 -3.10
C ASP A 34 1.75 -5.60 -2.02
N ARG A 35 0.58 -5.47 -1.37
CA ARG A 35 0.32 -4.57 -0.23
C ARG A 35 0.89 -3.15 -0.43
N PRO A 36 0.45 -2.41 -1.47
CA PRO A 36 1.05 -1.14 -1.84
C PRO A 36 0.81 -0.06 -0.78
N ALA A 37 1.65 0.97 -0.74
CA ALA A 37 1.31 2.18 -0.01
C ALA A 37 0.07 2.84 -0.62
N VAL A 38 -0.83 3.35 0.23
CA VAL A 38 -2.08 4.00 -0.20
C VAL A 38 -2.29 5.34 0.49
N ARG A 39 -3.07 6.22 -0.13
CA ARG A 39 -3.57 7.46 0.46
C ARG A 39 -5.10 7.39 0.55
N ASP A 40 -5.64 7.77 1.69
CA ASP A 40 -7.09 7.87 1.89
C ASP A 40 -7.67 9.20 1.35
N ASP A 41 -9.00 9.31 1.27
CA ASP A 41 -9.77 10.52 0.92
C ASP A 41 -9.56 11.70 1.89
N LEU A 42 -9.09 11.42 3.10
CA LEU A 42 -8.67 12.40 4.10
C LEU A 42 -7.18 12.75 3.97
N MET A 43 -6.55 12.38 2.85
CA MET A 43 -5.17 12.67 2.47
C MET A 43 -4.11 12.07 3.39
N ARG A 44 -4.46 11.09 4.23
CA ARG A 44 -3.49 10.37 5.07
C ARG A 44 -2.82 9.28 4.28
N MET A 45 -1.50 9.19 4.42
CA MET A 45 -0.70 8.13 3.81
C MET A 45 -0.59 6.95 4.76
N TRP A 46 -0.90 5.77 4.22
CA TRP A 46 -0.83 4.48 4.89
C TRP A 46 0.25 3.63 4.22
N ARG A 47 1.12 3.04 5.04
CA ARG A 47 2.17 2.14 4.59
C ARG A 47 1.94 0.74 5.14
N PRO A 48 2.19 -0.31 4.36
CA PRO A 48 2.15 -1.67 4.87
C PRO A 48 3.21 -1.83 5.98
N GLY A 49 2.83 -2.44 7.09
CA GLY A 49 3.75 -2.93 8.09
C GLY A 49 4.30 -4.31 7.75
N HIS A 50 5.23 -4.81 8.56
CA HIS A 50 5.67 -6.21 8.52
C HIS A 50 4.59 -7.17 9.04
N ASP A 51 3.58 -6.65 9.72
CA ASP A 51 2.35 -7.30 10.12
C ASP A 51 1.26 -7.14 9.05
N ASP A 52 0.10 -7.76 9.23
CA ASP A 52 -1.08 -7.61 8.36
C ASP A 52 -1.76 -6.22 8.51
N LEU A 53 -1.07 -5.24 9.09
CA LEU A 53 -1.57 -3.90 9.35
C LEU A 53 -0.94 -2.87 8.42
N TYR A 54 -1.72 -1.85 8.11
CA TYR A 54 -1.28 -0.60 7.55
C TYR A 54 -1.14 0.43 8.67
N ARG A 55 -0.14 1.29 8.57
CA ARG A 55 0.11 2.34 9.56
C ARG A 55 0.23 3.69 8.89
N THR A 56 -0.27 4.74 9.55
CA THR A 56 -0.03 6.11 9.09
C THR A 56 1.44 6.49 9.26
N VAL A 57 1.92 7.45 8.47
CA VAL A 57 3.32 7.91 8.53
C VAL A 57 3.71 8.46 9.90
N ASP A 58 2.77 9.05 10.64
CA ASP A 58 2.97 9.51 12.02
C ASP A 58 2.92 8.38 13.06
N GLY A 59 2.64 7.13 12.63
CA GLY A 59 2.54 5.94 13.47
C GLY A 59 1.34 5.91 14.41
N ARG A 60 0.46 6.91 14.38
CA ARG A 60 -0.63 7.07 15.37
C ARG A 60 -1.84 6.19 15.09
N ARG A 61 -2.03 5.77 13.84
CA ARG A 61 -3.14 4.91 13.43
C ARG A 61 -2.62 3.63 12.81
N CYS A 62 -3.30 2.55 13.11
CA CYS A 62 -3.13 1.27 12.45
C CYS A 62 -4.50 0.70 12.07
N ALA A 63 -4.57 -0.03 10.96
CA ALA A 63 -5.77 -0.69 10.48
C ALA A 63 -5.38 -1.83 9.54
N THR A 64 -6.19 -2.88 9.49
CA THR A 64 -6.10 -3.92 8.44
C THR A 64 -6.54 -3.36 7.08
N TRP A 65 -6.22 -4.04 5.99
CA TRP A 65 -6.74 -3.66 4.66
C TRP A 65 -8.27 -3.63 4.62
N ALA A 66 -8.92 -4.62 5.24
CA ALA A 66 -10.38 -4.70 5.33
C ALA A 66 -10.98 -3.45 5.98
N GLU A 67 -10.41 -3.01 7.11
CA GLU A 67 -10.86 -1.80 7.81
C GLU A 67 -10.62 -0.52 7.01
N LEU A 68 -9.51 -0.43 6.26
CA LEU A 68 -9.27 0.72 5.38
C LEU A 68 -10.31 0.79 4.27
N ARG A 69 -10.61 -0.35 3.63
CA ARG A 69 -11.58 -0.47 2.53
C ARG A 69 -13.01 -0.20 2.94
N GLU A 70 -13.36 -0.50 4.19
CA GLU A 70 -14.68 -0.20 4.75
C GLU A 70 -14.87 1.28 5.05
N ARG A 71 -13.78 1.99 5.39
CA ARG A 71 -13.85 3.36 5.92
C ARG A 71 -13.47 4.44 4.91
N PHE A 72 -12.66 4.13 3.91
CA PHE A 72 -12.03 5.14 3.05
C PHE A 72 -12.00 4.74 1.57
N ASP A 73 -12.07 5.76 0.71
CA ASP A 73 -11.56 5.64 -0.67
C ASP A 73 -10.03 5.64 -0.62
N LEU A 74 -9.40 4.68 -1.29
CA LEU A 74 -7.95 4.51 -1.29
C LEU A 74 -7.40 4.69 -2.70
N VAL A 75 -6.30 5.40 -2.83
CA VAL A 75 -5.50 5.47 -4.05
C VAL A 75 -4.09 4.98 -3.78
N GLU A 76 -3.58 4.14 -4.67
CA GLU A 76 -2.20 3.69 -4.65
C GLU A 76 -1.26 4.89 -4.80
N VAL A 77 -0.21 4.93 -3.98
CA VAL A 77 0.85 5.92 -4.08
C VAL A 77 2.11 5.25 -4.58
N ALA A 78 2.76 5.86 -5.57
CA ALA A 78 4.07 5.42 -6.03
C ALA A 78 5.04 5.40 -4.85
N SER A 79 5.73 4.28 -4.69
CA SER A 79 6.77 4.08 -3.67
C SER A 79 8.06 4.79 -4.07
#